data_AF-A0AA36MTE4-F1
#
_entry.id   AF-A0AA36MTE4-F1
#
_cell.length_a   1.000
_cell.length_b   1.000
_cell.length_c   1.000
_cell.angle_alpha   90.00
_cell.angle_beta   90.00
_cell.angle_gamma   90.00
#
_symmetry.space_group_name_H-M   'P 1'
#
loop_
_entity.id
_entity.type
_entity.pdbx_description
1 polymer ?
#
loop_
_entity_poly.entity_id
_entity_poly.type
_entity_poly.pdbx_seq_one_letter_code
_entity_poly.pdbx_strand_id
1 'polypeptide(L)'
;MSSALDLLPKMEAEEDKTKQEPSEPAMVLKVKGDLLVVRAGKGLYTQDQPGTIACTDDADAVLLAWKEDIAILQLLAGEAEPGDEIRRVE
;
A
#
# COMPACT_ATOMS: atom_id res chain seq x y z
N MET A 1 -39.08 26.05 -37.34
CA MET A 1 -37.59 26.02 -37.34
C MET A 1 -37.16 26.32 -35.91
N SER A 2 -37.22 25.36 -34.98
CA SER A 2 -36.24 24.30 -34.68
C SER A 2 -34.79 24.75 -34.73
N SER A 3 -34.22 25.01 -33.55
CA SER A 3 -32.90 24.52 -33.16
C SER A 3 -32.89 24.46 -31.64
N ALA A 4 -33.09 23.23 -31.16
CA ALA A 4 -32.72 22.82 -29.82
C ALA A 4 -31.22 23.13 -29.67
N LEU A 5 -30.88 24.16 -28.90
CA LEU A 5 -29.53 24.28 -28.39
C LEU A 5 -29.37 23.15 -27.38
N ASP A 6 -28.52 22.22 -27.79
CA ASP A 6 -28.28 20.93 -27.18
C ASP A 6 -28.06 21.02 -25.67
N LEU A 7 -28.86 20.20 -25.00
CA LEU A 7 -28.66 19.71 -23.65
C LEU A 7 -27.27 19.07 -23.58
N LEU A 8 -26.24 19.84 -23.19
CA LEU A 8 -25.02 19.23 -22.70
C LEU A 8 -25.36 18.56 -21.36
N PRO A 9 -25.23 17.24 -21.23
CA PRO A 9 -25.33 16.62 -19.92
C PRO A 9 -24.20 17.20 -19.06
N LYS A 10 -24.58 17.73 -17.90
CA LYS A 10 -23.63 18.02 -16.83
C LYS A 10 -22.95 16.68 -16.53
N MET A 11 -21.71 16.52 -16.98
CA MET A 11 -20.83 15.51 -16.40
C MET A 11 -20.67 15.93 -14.94
N GLU A 12 -21.51 15.35 -14.09
CA GLU A 12 -21.20 15.22 -12.68
C GLU A 12 -19.87 14.50 -12.64
N ALA A 13 -18.82 15.24 -12.26
CA ALA A 13 -17.63 14.60 -11.77
C ALA A 13 -18.08 13.77 -10.57
N GLU A 14 -18.23 12.47 -10.77
CA GLU A 14 -18.35 11.53 -9.65
C GLU A 14 -17.10 11.75 -8.80
N GLU A 15 -17.31 12.47 -7.69
CA GLU A 15 -16.29 12.74 -6.69
C GLU A 15 -15.74 11.40 -6.22
N ASP A 16 -14.47 11.24 -6.57
CA ASP A 16 -13.44 10.39 -6.01
C ASP A 16 -13.94 9.46 -4.88
N LYS A 17 -14.05 8.17 -5.21
CA LYS A 17 -14.22 7.10 -4.23
C LYS A 17 -13.11 7.26 -3.22
N THR A 18 -13.47 7.86 -2.09
CA THR A 18 -12.57 8.14 -0.98
C THR A 18 -11.90 6.81 -0.66
N LYS A 19 -10.65 6.62 -1.09
CA LYS A 19 -9.88 5.43 -0.79
C LYS A 19 -9.76 5.43 0.72
N GLN A 20 -10.61 4.64 1.36
CA GLN A 20 -10.68 4.58 2.79
C GLN A 20 -9.33 4.03 3.24
N GLU A 21 -8.50 4.90 3.81
CA GLU A 21 -7.18 4.50 4.25
C GLU A 21 -7.36 3.38 5.29
N PRO A 22 -6.61 2.27 5.18
CA PRO A 22 -6.67 1.21 6.17
C PRO A 22 -6.41 1.76 7.57
N SER A 23 -7.29 1.42 8.51
CA SER A 23 -7.22 1.86 9.90
C SER A 23 -6.20 1.08 10.72
N GLU A 24 -5.93 -0.17 10.35
CA GLU A 24 -4.93 -1.03 11.01
C GLU A 24 -3.55 -0.85 10.38
N PRO A 25 -2.46 -0.97 11.17
CA PRO A 25 -1.11 -0.89 10.64
C PRO A 25 -0.78 -2.08 9.73
N ALA A 26 0.11 -1.82 8.77
CA ALA A 26 0.78 -2.88 8.04
C ALA A 26 1.68 -3.65 9.01
N MET A 27 1.72 -4.98 8.89
CA MET A 27 2.32 -5.82 9.93
C MET A 27 3.04 -7.04 9.35
N VAL A 28 4.20 -7.38 9.91
CA VAL A 28 4.92 -8.61 9.58
C VAL A 28 4.13 -9.81 10.11
N LEU A 29 3.73 -10.69 9.21
CA LEU A 29 3.07 -11.96 9.56
C LEU A 29 4.08 -13.09 9.76
N LYS A 30 5.16 -13.08 8.99
CA LYS A 30 6.16 -14.16 8.99
C LYS A 30 7.49 -13.68 8.45
N VAL A 31 8.56 -14.25 8.99
CA VAL A 31 9.94 -14.07 8.54
C VAL A 31 10.49 -15.40 8.02
N LYS A 32 11.21 -15.39 6.90
CA LYS A 32 11.89 -16.57 6.34
C LYS A 32 13.22 -16.17 5.70
N GLY A 33 14.31 -16.31 6.46
CA GLY A 33 15.59 -15.71 6.08
C GLY A 33 15.41 -14.21 5.94
N ASP A 34 15.87 -13.64 4.83
CA ASP A 34 15.78 -12.20 4.59
C ASP A 34 14.41 -11.77 4.03
N LEU A 35 13.42 -12.65 3.96
CA LEU A 35 12.09 -12.35 3.41
C LEU A 35 11.05 -12.16 4.50
N LEU A 36 10.30 -11.06 4.40
CA LEU A 36 9.16 -10.74 5.24
C LEU A 36 7.86 -10.95 4.44
N VAL A 37 6.90 -11.63 5.05
CA VAL A 37 5.52 -11.68 4.58
C VAL A 37 4.74 -10.68 5.41
N VAL A 38 4.16 -9.67 4.77
CA VAL A 38 3.54 -8.52 5.42
C VAL A 38 2.09 -8.41 4.96
N ARG A 39 1.18 -8.12 5.89
CA ARG A 39 -0.19 -7.71 5.56
C ARG A 39 -0.21 -6.21 5.28
N ALA A 40 -0.89 -5.79 4.22
CA ALA A 40 -1.16 -4.40 3.93
C ALA A 40 -1.84 -3.69 5.10
N GLY A 41 -1.60 -2.39 5.21
CA GLY A 41 -2.22 -1.55 6.22
C GLY A 41 -1.64 -0.15 6.17
N LYS A 42 -1.94 0.66 7.19
CA LYS A 42 -1.33 1.96 7.34
C LYS A 42 0.19 1.81 7.37
N GLY A 43 0.88 2.58 6.55
CA GLY A 43 2.35 2.51 6.41
C GLY A 43 2.84 1.64 5.25
N LEU A 44 2.02 0.77 4.66
CA LEU A 44 2.34 0.07 3.41
C LEU A 44 1.06 -0.30 2.67
N TYR A 45 0.76 0.43 1.59
CA TYR A 45 -0.49 0.34 0.86
C TYR A 45 -0.32 -0.51 -0.39
N THR A 46 -1.37 -1.23 -0.81
CA THR A 46 -1.34 -2.12 -2.00
C THR A 46 -1.03 -1.41 -3.33
N GLN A 47 -1.07 -0.08 -3.35
CA GLN A 47 -0.68 0.75 -4.49
C GLN A 47 0.83 1.06 -4.55
N ASP A 48 1.57 0.85 -3.44
CA ASP A 48 3.01 1.03 -3.40
C ASP A 48 3.68 0.01 -4.33
N GLN A 49 4.65 0.47 -5.11
CA GLN A 49 5.27 -0.32 -6.17
C GLN A 49 6.46 -1.15 -5.65
N PRO A 50 6.80 -2.27 -6.31
CA PRO A 50 8.08 -2.94 -6.06
C PRO A 50 9.26 -1.95 -6.15
N GLY A 51 10.19 -2.05 -5.20
CA GLY A 51 11.28 -1.09 -5.00
C GLY A 51 11.01 -0.05 -3.92
N THR A 52 9.76 0.11 -3.44
CA THR A 52 9.46 0.97 -2.28
C THR A 52 10.21 0.50 -1.04
N ILE A 53 10.86 1.44 -0.35
CA ILE A 53 11.54 1.18 0.92
C ILE A 53 10.54 1.31 2.07
N ALA A 54 10.57 0.33 2.96
CA ALA A 54 9.77 0.30 4.17
C ALA A 54 10.63 -0.18 5.34
N CYS A 55 10.29 0.23 6.56
CA CYS A 55 11.05 -0.09 7.75
C CYS A 55 10.14 -0.52 8.91
N THR A 56 10.69 -1.31 9.81
CA THR A 56 10.20 -1.48 11.18
C THR A 56 10.94 -0.49 12.10
N ASP A 57 10.94 -0.67 13.41
CA ASP A 57 11.81 0.08 14.32
C ASP A 57 13.29 -0.37 14.22
N ASP A 58 13.53 -1.64 13.88
CA ASP A 58 14.85 -2.26 13.95
C ASP A 58 15.38 -2.81 12.60
N ALA A 59 14.60 -2.67 11.51
CA ALA A 59 14.98 -3.15 10.19
C ALA A 59 14.53 -2.25 9.04
N ASP A 60 15.34 -2.26 7.97
CA ASP A 60 15.00 -1.71 6.67
C ASP A 60 14.73 -2.83 5.67
N ALA A 61 13.74 -2.64 4.81
CA ALA A 61 13.34 -3.61 3.81
C ALA A 61 12.89 -2.95 2.51
N VAL A 62 12.93 -3.70 1.42
CA VAL A 62 12.42 -3.29 0.10
C VAL A 62 11.26 -4.17 -0.31
N LEU A 63 10.19 -3.55 -0.79
CA LEU A 63 9.04 -4.23 -1.34
C LEU A 63 9.41 -4.95 -2.65
N LEU A 64 9.19 -6.26 -2.72
CA LEU A 64 9.47 -7.05 -3.92
C LEU A 64 8.21 -7.36 -4.74
N ALA A 65 7.12 -7.71 -4.07
CA ALA A 65 5.91 -8.16 -4.74
C ALA A 65 4.67 -8.03 -3.87
N TRP A 66 3.51 -8.02 -4.53
CA TRP A 66 2.19 -8.10 -3.92
C TRP A 66 1.43 -9.33 -4.41
N LYS A 67 0.57 -9.84 -3.54
CA LYS A 67 -0.54 -10.71 -3.87
C LYS A 67 -1.74 -10.31 -3.01
N GLU A 68 -2.75 -9.71 -3.63
CA GLU A 68 -3.91 -9.17 -2.92
C GLU A 68 -3.48 -8.17 -1.83
N ASP A 69 -3.75 -8.47 -0.56
CA ASP A 69 -3.37 -7.67 0.61
C ASP A 69 -2.06 -8.14 1.26
N ILE A 70 -1.34 -9.08 0.65
CA ILE A 70 -0.07 -9.61 1.17
C ILE A 70 1.10 -9.10 0.35
N ALA A 71 2.06 -8.47 1.01
CA ALA A 71 3.33 -8.06 0.45
C ALA A 71 4.46 -9.04 0.82
N ILE A 72 5.44 -9.14 -0.08
CA ILE A 72 6.74 -9.74 0.20
C ILE A 72 7.79 -8.64 0.19
N LEU A 73 8.49 -8.46 1.31
CA LEU A 73 9.61 -7.54 1.42
C LEU A 73 10.91 -8.33 1.62
N GLN A 74 12.02 -7.76 1.19
CA GLN A 74 13.37 -8.27 1.48
C GLN A 74 14.09 -7.34 2.45
N LEU A 75 14.62 -7.88 3.54
CA LEU A 75 15.48 -7.18 4.48
C LEU A 75 16.75 -6.68 3.77
N LEU A 76 17.06 -5.41 4.00
CA LEU A 76 18.29 -4.75 3.57
C LEU A 76 19.29 -4.64 4.71
N ALA A 77 18.77 -4.36 5.92
CA ALA A 77 19.54 -4.24 7.15
C ALA A 77 18.65 -4.51 8.36
N GLY A 78 19.28 -4.93 9.47
CA GLY A 78 18.59 -5.17 10.73
C GLY A 78 17.83 -6.50 10.80
N GLU A 79 16.99 -6.62 11.82
CA GLU A 79 16.17 -7.80 12.10
C GLU A 79 14.71 -7.39 12.31
N ALA A 80 13.78 -8.24 11.87
CA ALA A 80 12.35 -8.04 12.05
C ALA A 80 11.71 -9.32 12.58
N GLU A 81 10.60 -9.18 13.29
CA GLU A 81 9.85 -10.26 13.91
C GLU A 81 8.37 -10.24 13.49
N PRO A 82 7.66 -11.39 13.53
CA PRO A 82 6.22 -11.40 13.38
C PRO A 82 5.53 -10.51 14.43
N GLY A 83 4.68 -9.60 13.97
CA GLY A 83 4.00 -8.60 14.81
C GLY A 83 4.55 -7.19 14.64
N ASP A 84 5.75 -7.03 14.07
CA ASP A 84 6.32 -5.71 13.84
C ASP A 84 5.48 -4.88 12.87
N GLU A 85 5.30 -3.60 13.20
CA GLU A 85 4.62 -2.64 12.35
C GLU A 85 5.55 -2.14 11.24
N ILE A 86 5.00 -2.03 10.03
CA ILE A 86 5.71 -1.56 8.85
C ILE A 86 5.31 -0.12 8.54
N ARG A 87 6.32 0.71 8.28
CA ARG A 87 6.18 2.11 7.86
C ARG A 87 6.91 2.34 6.54
N ARG A 88 6.34 3.17 5.68
CA ARG A 88 7.02 3.58 4.44
C ARG A 88 8.05 4.65 4.76
N VAL A 89 9.22 4.55 4.15
CA VAL A 89 10.23 5.60 4.18
C VAL A 89 9.98 6.51 2.97
N GLU A 90 9.84 7.82 3.21
CA GLU A 90 9.65 8.83 2.16
C GLU A 90 10.97 9.27 1.52
#